data_AF-A0A9X2S7I5-F1
#
_entry.id   AF-A0A9X2S7I5-F1
#
_cell.length_a   1.000
_cell.length_b   1.000
_cell.length_c   1.000
_cell.angle_alpha   90.00
_cell.angle_beta   90.00
_cell.angle_gamma   90.00
#
_symmetry.space_group_name_H-M   'P 1'
#
loop_
_entity.id
_entity.type
_entity.pdbx_description
1 polymer ?
#
loop_
_entity_poly.entity_id
_entity_poly.type
_entity_poly.pdbx_seq_one_letter_code
_entity_poly.pdbx_strand_id
1 'polypeptide(L)'
;MSIYRIIDANINRVSEGLRVIEDIERFIFENKEISREAREIRHLVRKSFSNTQLFKDRGSLTDIGLDASREKDLDKKSNIESLLISNFKRAEEGLRSIEECLKVIEYYEESKLYEQLRFRVYELEKKAFLYKSQESISSEEIKK
;
A
#
# COMPACT_ATOMS: atom_id res chain seq x y z
N MET A 1 -22.87 9.36 -1.36
CA MET A 1 -21.45 8.95 -1.53
C MET A 1 -21.48 7.46 -1.88
N SER A 2 -20.88 7.04 -2.99
CA SER A 2 -21.01 5.66 -3.52
C SER A 2 -19.88 4.77 -2.98
N ILE A 3 -20.16 3.51 -2.64
CA ILE A 3 -19.15 2.51 -2.20
C ILE A 3 -18.05 2.35 -3.27
N TYR A 4 -18.39 2.49 -4.54
CA TYR A 4 -17.43 2.45 -5.65
C TYR A 4 -16.37 3.56 -5.55
N ARG A 5 -16.70 4.74 -4.98
CA ARG A 5 -15.71 5.81 -4.73
C ARG A 5 -14.70 5.41 -3.67
N ILE A 6 -15.15 4.70 -2.63
CA ILE A 6 -14.28 4.20 -1.56
C ILE A 6 -13.30 3.18 -2.15
N ILE A 7 -13.78 2.29 -3.02
CA ILE A 7 -12.95 1.30 -3.70
C ILE A 7 -11.93 1.97 -4.63
N ASP A 8 -12.34 2.89 -5.52
CA ASP A 8 -11.41 3.61 -6.42
C ASP A 8 -10.34 4.39 -5.63
N ALA A 9 -10.75 5.13 -4.59
CA ALA A 9 -9.83 5.90 -3.75
C ALA A 9 -8.80 5.00 -3.06
N ASN A 10 -9.23 3.85 -2.51
CA ASN A 10 -8.31 2.93 -1.86
C ASN A 10 -7.43 2.17 -2.85
N ILE A 11 -7.91 1.79 -4.04
CA ILE A 11 -7.05 1.22 -5.11
C ILE A 11 -5.91 2.18 -5.43
N ASN A 12 -6.18 3.47 -5.55
CA ASN A 12 -5.15 4.49 -5.78
C ASN A 12 -4.21 4.60 -4.58
N ARG A 13 -4.72 4.74 -3.34
CA ARG A 13 -3.88 4.87 -2.13
C ARG A 13 -2.97 3.67 -1.90
N VAL A 14 -3.47 2.46 -2.07
CA VAL A 14 -2.67 1.22 -1.98
C VAL A 14 -1.61 1.22 -3.07
N SER A 15 -1.97 1.58 -4.30
CA SER A 15 -1.03 1.58 -5.42
C SER A 15 0.11 2.58 -5.24
N GLU A 16 -0.18 3.78 -4.74
CA GLU A 16 0.83 4.79 -4.42
C GLU A 16 1.69 4.36 -3.22
N GLY A 17 1.09 3.75 -2.18
CA GLY A 17 1.84 3.19 -1.05
C GLY A 17 2.86 2.14 -1.50
N LEU A 18 2.43 1.19 -2.32
CA LEU A 18 3.30 0.15 -2.90
C LEU A 18 4.34 0.73 -3.87
N ARG A 19 4.06 1.85 -4.55
CA ARG A 19 5.04 2.55 -5.39
C ARG A 19 6.18 3.12 -4.56
N VAL A 20 5.87 3.74 -3.42
CA VAL A 20 6.90 4.26 -2.52
C VAL A 20 7.74 3.13 -1.94
N ILE A 21 7.13 2.01 -1.53
CA ILE A 21 7.85 0.81 -1.07
C ILE A 21 8.79 0.31 -2.18
N GLU A 22 8.30 0.15 -3.41
CA GLU A 22 9.12 -0.28 -4.55
C GLU A 22 10.33 0.64 -4.76
N ASP A 23 10.16 1.95 -4.69
CA ASP A 23 11.24 2.92 -4.91
C ASP A 23 12.28 2.90 -3.79
N ILE A 24 11.85 2.80 -2.53
CA ILE A 24 12.78 2.69 -1.39
C ILE A 24 13.60 1.41 -1.49
N GLU A 25 12.94 0.29 -1.72
CA GLU A 25 13.60 -1.02 -1.83
C GLU A 25 14.52 -1.07 -3.04
N ARG A 26 14.16 -0.40 -4.15
CA ARG A 26 14.97 -0.38 -5.36
C ARG A 26 16.19 0.52 -5.27
N PHE A 27 16.02 1.74 -4.74
CA PHE A 27 17.02 2.80 -4.88
C PHE A 27 17.79 3.08 -3.58
N ILE A 28 17.28 2.66 -2.43
CA ILE A 28 17.94 2.86 -1.13
C ILE A 28 18.51 1.54 -0.62
N PHE A 29 17.69 0.49 -0.58
CA PHE A 29 18.12 -0.82 -0.07
C PHE A 29 18.61 -1.78 -1.15
N GLU A 30 18.47 -1.41 -2.43
CA GLU A 30 18.85 -2.22 -3.59
C GLU A 30 18.29 -3.68 -3.57
N ASN A 31 17.20 -3.90 -2.84
CA ASN A 31 16.54 -5.19 -2.67
C ASN A 31 15.60 -5.48 -3.85
N LYS A 32 16.14 -6.20 -4.84
CA LYS A 32 15.42 -6.57 -6.06
C LYS A 32 14.22 -7.48 -5.80
N GLU A 33 14.26 -8.33 -4.78
CA GLU A 33 13.18 -9.26 -4.48
C GLU A 33 11.94 -8.50 -3.99
N ILE A 34 12.10 -7.66 -2.97
CA ILE A 34 11.00 -6.90 -2.36
C ILE A 34 10.46 -5.87 -3.34
N SER A 35 11.35 -5.19 -4.08
CA SER A 35 10.95 -4.24 -5.12
C SER A 35 10.06 -4.90 -6.19
N ARG A 36 10.44 -6.11 -6.66
CA ARG A 36 9.64 -6.87 -7.63
C ARG A 36 8.29 -7.29 -7.04
N GLU A 37 8.27 -7.83 -5.83
CA GLU A 37 7.04 -8.29 -5.19
C GLU A 37 6.06 -7.13 -4.94
N ALA A 38 6.55 -5.96 -4.47
CA ALA A 38 5.74 -4.75 -4.31
C ALA A 38 5.11 -4.30 -5.64
N ARG A 39 5.88 -4.33 -6.73
CA ARG A 39 5.42 -4.00 -8.08
C ARG A 39 4.33 -4.97 -8.56
N GLU A 40 4.50 -6.27 -8.34
CA GLU A 40 3.52 -7.29 -8.72
C GLU A 40 2.20 -7.12 -7.98
N ILE A 41 2.24 -6.95 -6.66
CA ILE A 41 1.05 -6.68 -5.84
C ILE A 41 0.35 -5.42 -6.34
N ARG A 42 1.08 -4.34 -6.63
CA ARG A 42 0.48 -3.10 -7.17
C ARG A 42 -0.24 -3.34 -8.49
N HIS A 43 0.36 -4.10 -9.40
CA HIS A 43 -0.28 -4.41 -10.70
C HIS A 43 -1.55 -5.22 -10.53
N LEU A 44 -1.56 -6.18 -9.60
CA LEU A 44 -2.76 -6.94 -9.26
C LEU A 44 -3.83 -6.00 -8.69
N VAL A 45 -3.52 -5.19 -7.67
CA VAL A 45 -4.46 -4.23 -7.08
C VAL A 45 -5.14 -3.33 -8.11
N ARG A 46 -4.41 -2.82 -9.11
CA ARG A 46 -4.97 -1.97 -10.16
C ARG A 46 -5.84 -2.72 -11.19
N LYS A 47 -5.62 -4.01 -11.38
CA LYS A 47 -6.29 -4.82 -12.43
C LYS A 47 -7.41 -5.70 -11.88
N SER A 48 -7.38 -6.03 -10.60
CA SER A 48 -8.28 -6.99 -9.95
C SER A 48 -9.73 -6.52 -9.86
N PHE A 49 -10.00 -5.22 -10.00
CA PHE A 49 -11.36 -4.70 -10.01
C PHE A 49 -11.50 -3.56 -11.03
N SER A 50 -12.19 -3.85 -12.14
CA SER A 50 -12.47 -2.89 -13.21
C SER A 50 -13.96 -2.80 -13.46
N ASN A 51 -14.65 -1.98 -12.65
CA ASN A 51 -16.07 -1.73 -12.81
C ASN A 51 -16.30 -0.35 -13.44
N THR A 52 -17.18 -0.25 -14.43
CA THR A 52 -17.51 1.02 -15.11
C THR A 52 -18.05 2.09 -14.15
N GLN A 53 -18.63 1.67 -13.02
CA GLN A 53 -19.12 2.56 -11.97
C GLN A 53 -17.99 3.30 -11.23
N LEU A 54 -16.78 2.75 -11.20
CA LEU A 54 -15.59 3.44 -10.66
C LEU A 54 -15.32 4.74 -11.42
N PHE A 55 -15.51 4.74 -12.75
CA PHE A 55 -15.29 5.92 -13.59
C PHE A 55 -16.40 6.96 -13.47
N LYS A 56 -17.66 6.51 -13.33
CA LYS A 56 -18.82 7.39 -13.19
C LYS A 56 -18.79 8.20 -11.90
N ASP A 57 -18.15 7.68 -10.86
CA ASP A 57 -18.12 8.31 -9.54
C ASP A 57 -16.81 9.07 -9.24
N ARG A 58 -15.90 9.24 -10.23
CA ARG A 58 -14.67 10.04 -10.08
C ARG A 58 -14.98 11.54 -9.94
N GLY A 59 -15.29 11.97 -8.73
CA GLY A 59 -15.38 13.39 -8.36
C GLY A 59 -14.17 13.83 -7.56
N SER A 60 -13.13 14.38 -8.21
CA SER A 60 -11.97 14.99 -7.54
C SER A 60 -12.29 16.35 -6.91
N LEU A 61 -13.34 17.03 -7.39
CA LEU A 61 -13.71 18.39 -7.00
C LEU A 61 -14.53 18.49 -5.70
N THR A 62 -14.93 17.36 -5.11
CA THR A 62 -15.75 17.32 -3.87
C THR A 62 -15.09 16.49 -2.76
N ASP A 63 -13.78 16.28 -2.84
CA ASP A 63 -13.06 15.51 -1.82
C ASP A 63 -12.86 16.36 -0.57
N ILE A 64 -13.71 16.11 0.43
CA ILE A 64 -13.66 16.71 1.77
C ILE A 64 -12.30 16.39 2.46
N GLY A 65 -11.59 15.35 2.01
CA GLY A 65 -10.28 14.98 2.53
C GLY A 65 -9.13 15.91 2.16
N LEU A 66 -9.32 16.82 1.19
CA LEU A 66 -8.27 17.77 0.79
C LEU A 66 -7.93 18.75 1.93
N ASP A 67 -8.94 19.23 2.65
CA ASP A 67 -8.75 20.17 3.77
C ASP A 67 -8.13 19.48 5.00
N ALA A 68 -8.52 18.24 5.28
CA ALA A 68 -7.97 17.44 6.37
C ALA A 68 -6.47 17.10 6.20
N SER A 69 -5.95 17.15 4.97
CA SER A 69 -4.52 16.93 4.69
C SER A 69 -3.66 18.17 4.96
N ARG A 70 -4.24 19.38 4.94
CA ARG A 70 -3.51 20.65 5.12
C ARG A 70 -3.30 21.02 6.58
N GLU A 71 -4.12 20.49 7.50
CA GLU A 71 -4.10 20.86 8.92
C GLU A 71 -3.19 19.97 9.78
N LYS A 72 -2.57 18.95 9.22
CA LYS A 72 -1.82 17.95 9.98
C LYS A 72 -0.31 18.17 9.87
N ASP A 73 0.30 18.68 10.94
CA ASP A 73 1.73 18.60 11.27
C ASP A 73 2.28 17.15 11.39
N LEU A 74 1.49 16.14 10.99
CA LEU A 74 1.79 14.71 11.04
C LEU A 74 2.77 14.24 9.95
N ASP A 75 3.19 15.12 9.05
CA ASP A 75 4.07 14.81 7.91
C ASP A 75 5.58 14.88 8.23
N LYS A 76 5.97 15.04 9.51
CA LYS A 76 7.37 14.89 9.93
C LYS A 76 7.80 13.43 9.90
N LYS A 77 8.04 12.89 8.70
CA LYS A 77 8.73 11.61 8.53
C LYS A 77 10.20 11.82 8.90
N SER A 78 10.60 11.26 10.04
CA SER A 78 11.92 11.48 10.63
C SER A 78 13.04 10.70 9.91
N ASN A 79 12.70 9.62 9.19
CA ASN A 79 13.65 8.80 8.43
C ASN A 79 12.96 7.88 7.39
N ILE A 80 13.76 7.25 6.53
CA ILE A 80 13.31 6.30 5.47
C ILE A 80 12.50 5.13 6.04
N GLU A 81 12.82 4.66 7.23
CA GLU A 81 12.09 3.57 7.89
C GLU A 81 10.66 3.98 8.27
N SER A 82 10.48 5.15 8.88
CA SER A 82 9.15 5.70 9.16
C SER A 82 8.32 5.89 7.87
N LEU A 83 8.99 6.26 6.77
CA LEU A 83 8.37 6.36 5.46
C LEU A 83 7.95 4.98 4.93
N LEU A 84 8.80 3.96 5.09
CA LEU A 84 8.48 2.59 4.68
C LEU A 84 7.30 2.02 5.48
N ILE A 85 7.36 2.07 6.82
CA ILE A 85 6.32 1.59 7.74
C ILE A 85 4.98 2.24 7.43
N SER A 86 4.95 3.57 7.29
CA SER A 86 3.70 4.29 7.02
C SER A 86 3.08 3.93 5.66
N ASN A 87 3.88 3.54 4.66
CA ASN A 87 3.36 3.09 3.37
C ASN A 87 2.88 1.62 3.40
N PHE A 88 3.51 0.75 4.18
CA PHE A 88 3.00 -0.61 4.42
C PHE A 88 1.63 -0.55 5.10
N LYS A 89 1.53 0.18 6.22
CA LYS A 89 0.27 0.36 6.96
C LYS A 89 -0.84 0.95 6.08
N ARG A 90 -0.52 1.95 5.25
CA ARG A 90 -1.46 2.50 4.26
C ARG A 90 -1.94 1.45 3.25
N ALA A 91 -1.03 0.62 2.73
CA ALA A 91 -1.40 -0.44 1.79
C ALA A 91 -2.29 -1.49 2.46
N GLU A 92 -1.97 -1.89 3.68
CA GLU A 92 -2.75 -2.86 4.46
C GLU A 92 -4.17 -2.36 4.77
N GLU A 93 -4.29 -1.13 5.28
CA GLU A 93 -5.58 -0.49 5.59
C GLU A 93 -6.42 -0.28 4.33
N GLY A 94 -5.78 0.16 3.23
CA GLY A 94 -6.46 0.34 1.95
C GLY A 94 -6.97 -0.98 1.37
N LEU A 95 -6.18 -2.06 1.43
CA LEU A 95 -6.59 -3.39 1.01
C LEU A 95 -7.77 -3.91 1.84
N ARG A 96 -7.73 -3.71 3.17
CA ARG A 96 -8.84 -4.06 4.07
C ARG A 96 -10.11 -3.29 3.74
N SER A 97 -9.99 -2.00 3.43
CA SER A 97 -11.14 -1.17 3.05
C SER A 97 -11.77 -1.64 1.74
N ILE A 98 -10.97 -2.00 0.74
CA ILE A 98 -11.46 -2.57 -0.53
C ILE A 98 -12.15 -3.92 -0.27
N GLU A 99 -11.50 -4.81 0.48
CA GLU A 99 -12.01 -6.14 0.83
C GLU A 99 -13.44 -6.07 1.41
N GLU A 100 -13.64 -5.22 2.43
CA GLU A 100 -14.93 -5.07 3.11
C GLU A 100 -15.97 -4.37 2.23
N CYS A 101 -15.57 -3.37 1.44
CA CYS A 101 -16.49 -2.71 0.50
C CYS A 101 -17.00 -3.69 -0.57
N LEU A 102 -16.14 -4.56 -1.10
CA LEU A 102 -16.52 -5.56 -2.10
C LEU A 102 -17.54 -6.57 -1.55
N LYS A 103 -17.44 -6.95 -0.26
CA LYS A 103 -18.44 -7.80 0.40
C LYS A 103 -19.82 -7.15 0.43
N VAL A 104 -19.89 -5.83 0.66
CA VAL A 104 -21.16 -5.09 0.71
C VAL A 104 -21.85 -5.04 -0.65
N ILE A 105 -21.08 -4.97 -1.74
CA ILE A 105 -21.61 -4.97 -3.11
C ILE A 105 -21.62 -6.38 -3.74
N GLU A 106 -21.46 -7.43 -2.92
CA GLU A 106 -21.57 -8.85 -3.29
C GLU A 106 -20.52 -9.37 -4.29
N TYR A 107 -19.37 -8.68 -4.43
CA TYR A 107 -18.21 -9.13 -5.20
C TYR A 107 -17.28 -9.99 -4.33
N TYR A 108 -17.77 -11.16 -3.93
CA TYR A 108 -17.10 -12.02 -2.94
C TYR A 108 -15.77 -12.63 -3.43
N GLU A 109 -15.66 -12.95 -4.72
CA GLU A 109 -14.44 -13.54 -5.27
C GLU A 109 -13.32 -12.49 -5.35
N GLU A 110 -13.63 -11.27 -5.76
CA GLU A 110 -12.70 -10.15 -5.71
C GLU A 110 -12.35 -9.80 -4.25
N SER A 111 -13.32 -9.83 -3.33
CA SER A 111 -13.04 -9.63 -1.91
C SER A 111 -11.98 -10.59 -1.38
N LYS A 112 -12.10 -11.91 -1.66
CA LYS A 112 -11.09 -12.91 -1.30
C LYS A 112 -9.73 -12.62 -1.93
N LEU A 113 -9.70 -12.13 -3.17
CA LEU A 113 -8.45 -11.74 -3.82
C LEU A 113 -7.78 -10.56 -3.09
N TYR A 114 -8.53 -9.54 -2.67
CA TYR A 114 -8.00 -8.42 -1.89
C TYR A 114 -7.56 -8.85 -0.48
N GLU A 115 -8.25 -9.81 0.13
CA GLU A 115 -7.81 -10.45 1.37
C GLU A 115 -6.43 -11.14 1.19
N GLN A 116 -6.27 -11.95 0.14
CA GLN A 116 -5.00 -12.60 -0.17
C GLN A 116 -3.88 -11.59 -0.43
N LEU A 117 -4.16 -10.51 -1.16
CA LEU A 117 -3.21 -9.44 -1.39
C LEU A 117 -2.80 -8.76 -0.07
N ARG A 118 -3.73 -8.57 0.88
CA ARG A 118 -3.43 -8.03 2.21
C ARG A 118 -2.45 -8.90 2.97
N PHE A 119 -2.66 -10.23 2.97
CA PHE A 119 -1.72 -11.16 3.59
C PHE A 119 -0.35 -11.16 2.91
N ARG A 120 -0.30 -11.06 1.57
CA ARG A 120 0.97 -10.89 0.85
C ARG A 120 1.72 -9.62 1.25
N VAL A 121 1.00 -8.52 1.49
CA VAL A 121 1.61 -7.27 1.99
C VAL A 121 2.17 -7.43 3.40
N TYR A 122 1.50 -8.17 4.30
CA TYR A 122 2.06 -8.47 5.63
C TYR A 122 3.35 -9.28 5.55
N GLU A 123 3.39 -10.31 4.71
CA GLU A 123 4.61 -11.10 4.53
C GLU A 123 5.72 -10.26 3.89
N LEU A 124 5.37 -9.38 2.94
CA LEU A 124 6.32 -8.45 2.34
C LEU A 124 6.89 -7.45 3.36
N GLU A 125 6.05 -6.90 4.24
CA GLU A 125 6.46 -6.03 5.35
C GLU A 125 7.48 -6.77 6.23
N LYS A 126 7.13 -7.99 6.66
CA LYS A 126 8.00 -8.82 7.50
C LYS A 126 9.34 -9.12 6.82
N LYS A 127 9.36 -9.45 5.54
CA LYS A 127 10.59 -9.66 4.77
C LYS A 127 11.46 -8.40 4.78
N ALA A 128 10.88 -7.23 4.49
CA ALA A 128 11.61 -5.96 4.44
C ALA A 128 12.35 -5.65 5.75
N PHE A 129 11.70 -5.87 6.90
CA PHE A 129 12.33 -5.62 8.19
C PHE A 129 13.26 -6.76 8.67
N LEU A 130 13.06 -8.00 8.21
CA LEU A 130 13.97 -9.10 8.52
C LEU A 130 15.33 -8.95 7.81
N TYR A 131 15.33 -8.62 6.51
CA TYR A 131 16.58 -8.36 5.76
C TYR A 131 17.39 -7.25 6.40
N LYS A 132 16.72 -6.18 6.81
CA LYS A 132 17.38 -5.04 7.48
C LYS A 132 18.02 -5.41 8.82
N SER A 133 17.39 -6.33 9.57
CA SER A 133 17.95 -6.85 10.82
C SER A 133 19.25 -7.62 10.58
N GLN A 134 19.35 -8.34 9.45
CA GLN A 134 20.55 -9.10 9.08
C GLN A 134 21.70 -8.20 8.59
N GLU A 135 21.41 -7.15 7.82
CA GLU A 135 22.43 -6.16 7.40
C GLU A 135 23.03 -5.39 8.58
N SER A 136 22.20 -5.07 9.58
CA SER A 136 22.64 -4.39 10.80
C SER A 136 23.64 -5.25 11.60
N ILE A 137 23.38 -6.56 11.69
CA ILE A 137 24.27 -7.53 12.35
C ILE A 137 25.57 -7.71 11.56
N SER A 138 25.49 -7.86 10.23
CA SER A 138 26.68 -7.99 9.36
C SER A 138 27.59 -6.74 9.40
N SER A 139 27.01 -5.56 9.60
CA SER A 139 27.77 -4.30 9.65
C SER A 139 28.48 -4.08 10.99
N GLU A 140 27.98 -4.67 12.08
CA GLU A 140 28.59 -4.64 13.41
C GLU A 140 29.69 -5.69 13.58
N GLU A 141 29.56 -6.87 12.96
CA GLU A 141 30.58 -7.92 13.00
C GLU A 141 31.86 -7.57 12.23
N ILE A 142 31.77 -6.75 11.17
CA ILE A 142 32.93 -6.28 10.39
C ILE A 142 33.74 -5.18 11.14
N LYS A 143 33.18 -4.60 12.21
CA LYS A 143 33.83 -3.55 13.01
C LYS A 143 34.52 -4.06 14.30
N LYS A 144 34.56 -5.37 14.52
CA LYS A 144 35.33 -6.02 15.62
C LYS A 144 36.53 -6.76 15.06
#